data_AF-A0A955N058-F1
#
_entry.id   AF-A0A955N058-F1
#
_cell.length_a   1.000
_cell.length_b   1.000
_cell.length_c   1.000
_cell.angle_alpha   90.00
_cell.angle_beta   90.00
_cell.angle_gamma   90.00
#
_symmetry.space_group_name_H-M   'P 1'
#
loop_
_entity.id
_entity.type
_entity.pdbx_description
1 polymer ?
#
loop_
_entity_poly.entity_id
_entity_poly.type
_entity_poly.pdbx_seq_one_letter_code
_entity_poly.pdbx_strand_id
1 'polypeptide(L)'
;MWRSSRFSTLWVLVILTGLIGPGFANDRRSDNHESDRHERNQTKVSGSIRWLNPWTKTFVVEGRLVKVGDSTNILDTNQNEIRFRDLSHGDRVEVSGIRGAWGAIHAREVLQTGKPHHQPGDDDDDDDYDQGEWGCHEKKLEGFISEIDPASGTLVVGVVLIRTDDETQIDLLDREDKSQSHSGSLEDLQVGDYVRVDYCANREGPPLASRIREKSGEHHYAHVDGKISEIDVDLAQMMVNSVLVLTTEETEYRSVHHGHIEFEDLAVGDYVKVFGRPVTGPAVSAFGPVTGPVINAIKVHRKRSSEECQSMLRGMVNEVDVDSGTLTVGIVEVHTLSVTKILDASGEPILLADLVPGDFVKVSYCTLLGVPIAAKIQIVPEDDMDLNDDGEVEHRDLLDLLRERCDGGVLLDFDGDNRTTGRDFFRFMSRWRGRGRH
;
A
#
# COMPACT_ATOMS: atom_id res chain seq x y z
N MET A 1 56.91 10.60 -20.32
CA MET A 1 56.63 9.34 -21.05
C MET A 1 55.19 8.97 -20.73
N TRP A 2 54.20 9.48 -21.48
CA TRP A 2 53.44 8.76 -22.54
C TRP A 2 52.69 7.54 -21.97
N ARG A 3 51.35 7.41 -21.97
CA ARG A 3 50.33 7.91 -22.90
C ARG A 3 48.97 8.10 -22.20
N SER A 4 48.26 9.15 -22.59
CA SER A 4 46.81 9.33 -22.44
C SER A 4 46.07 8.53 -23.52
N SER A 5 45.02 7.79 -23.16
CA SER A 5 44.07 7.22 -24.13
C SER A 5 42.79 8.05 -24.11
N ARG A 6 42.51 8.76 -25.20
CA ARG A 6 41.23 9.42 -25.48
C ARG A 6 40.46 8.51 -26.42
N PHE A 7 39.28 8.04 -26.01
CA PHE A 7 38.29 7.51 -26.93
C PHE A 7 37.34 8.65 -27.32
N SER A 8 37.46 9.09 -28.58
CA SER A 8 36.48 9.94 -29.26
C SER A 8 35.48 9.04 -29.95
N THR A 9 34.21 9.10 -29.55
CA THR A 9 33.10 8.49 -30.28
C THR A 9 32.38 9.61 -31.03
N LEU A 10 32.42 9.52 -32.37
CA LEU A 10 31.83 10.46 -33.30
C LEU A 10 30.86 9.69 -34.21
N TRP A 11 29.78 10.38 -34.60
CA TRP A 11 28.78 10.04 -35.64
C TRP A 11 27.59 9.17 -35.17
N VAL A 12 26.33 9.36 -35.60
CA VAL A 12 25.78 9.97 -36.82
C VAL A 12 24.40 10.60 -36.49
N LEU A 13 24.16 11.86 -36.90
CA LEU A 13 22.83 12.47 -36.96
C LEU A 13 22.25 12.21 -38.36
N VAL A 14 21.24 11.35 -38.46
CA VAL A 14 20.49 11.12 -39.70
C VAL A 14 19.34 12.12 -39.77
N ILE A 15 19.48 13.12 -40.64
CA ILE A 15 18.40 14.03 -41.03
C ILE A 15 17.66 13.39 -42.20
N LEU A 16 16.46 12.86 -41.95
CA LEU A 16 15.56 12.36 -42.98
C LEU A 16 14.62 13.49 -43.40
N THR A 17 15.01 14.26 -44.42
CA THR A 17 14.09 15.14 -45.15
C THR A 17 13.55 14.38 -46.35
N GLY A 18 12.24 14.11 -46.35
CA GLY A 18 11.60 13.33 -47.40
C GLY A 18 10.16 13.77 -47.70
N LEU A 19 10.04 14.49 -48.83
CA LEU A 19 8.93 14.52 -49.79
C LEU A 19 7.53 15.02 -49.35
N ILE A 20 7.27 16.24 -49.80
CA ILE A 20 5.97 16.82 -50.13
C ILE A 20 5.37 16.06 -51.32
N GLY A 21 4.13 15.56 -51.15
CA GLY A 21 3.28 15.06 -52.24
C GLY A 21 1.86 15.64 -52.10
N PRO A 22 1.22 16.12 -53.18
CA PRO A 22 -0.08 16.79 -53.09
C PRO A 22 -1.24 15.81 -53.27
N GLY A 23 -2.35 16.10 -52.59
CA GLY A 23 -3.69 15.87 -53.14
C GLY A 23 -4.39 14.57 -52.74
N PHE A 24 -5.08 14.60 -51.60
CA PHE A 24 -6.38 13.94 -51.48
C PHE A 24 -7.32 14.86 -50.68
N ALA A 25 -8.31 15.39 -51.39
CA ALA A 25 -9.46 16.04 -50.79
C ALA A 25 -10.29 14.94 -50.11
N ASN A 26 -10.17 14.85 -48.78
CA ASN A 26 -11.04 14.00 -47.99
C ASN A 26 -12.18 14.82 -47.38
N ASP A 27 -13.34 14.23 -47.57
CA ASP A 27 -14.68 14.69 -47.31
C ASP A 27 -14.89 15.08 -45.84
N ARG A 28 -15.51 16.23 -45.62
CA ARG A 28 -15.83 16.79 -44.31
C ARG A 28 -17.07 16.09 -43.76
N ARG A 29 -16.87 15.05 -42.95
CA ARG A 29 -17.80 14.66 -41.87
C ARG A 29 -17.00 14.38 -40.61
N SER A 30 -16.69 15.47 -39.91
CA SER A 30 -16.22 15.46 -38.52
C SER A 30 -17.46 15.37 -37.63
N ASP A 31 -17.90 14.15 -37.34
CA ASP A 31 -18.89 13.91 -36.30
C ASP A 31 -18.19 14.13 -34.94
N ASN A 32 -18.60 15.19 -34.25
CA ASN A 32 -18.13 15.65 -32.95
C ASN A 32 -18.41 14.63 -31.83
N HIS A 33 -17.66 13.54 -31.76
CA HIS A 33 -17.73 12.54 -30.66
C HIS A 33 -16.55 12.60 -29.68
N GLU A 34 -15.88 13.76 -29.58
CA GLU A 34 -14.71 13.94 -28.70
C GLU A 34 -15.07 14.35 -27.26
N SER A 35 -16.35 14.62 -26.95
CA SER A 35 -16.80 14.99 -25.59
C SER A 35 -16.76 13.83 -24.58
N ASP A 36 -16.87 12.58 -25.02
CA ASP A 36 -17.16 11.45 -24.11
C ASP A 36 -15.90 10.76 -23.56
N ARG A 37 -14.71 11.21 -23.96
CA ARG A 37 -13.43 10.69 -23.43
C ARG A 37 -12.93 11.43 -22.19
N HIS A 38 -13.45 12.62 -21.91
CA HIS A 38 -13.00 13.41 -20.76
C HIS A 38 -13.69 13.05 -19.43
N GLU A 39 -14.80 12.30 -19.45
CA GLU A 39 -15.50 11.92 -18.21
C GLU A 39 -14.85 10.73 -17.48
N ARG A 40 -14.13 9.84 -18.18
CA ARG A 40 -13.66 8.56 -17.59
C ARG A 40 -12.55 8.71 -16.54
N ASN A 41 -11.93 9.88 -16.41
CA ASN A 41 -10.87 10.13 -15.44
C ASN A 41 -11.30 11.06 -14.30
N GLN A 42 -12.58 11.43 -14.22
CA GLN A 42 -13.09 12.19 -13.09
C GLN A 42 -13.18 11.29 -11.86
N THR A 43 -12.68 11.79 -10.74
CA THR A 43 -12.77 11.13 -9.45
C THR A 43 -13.32 12.09 -8.42
N LYS A 44 -14.08 11.54 -7.49
CA LYS A 44 -14.71 12.25 -6.38
C LYS A 44 -14.30 11.58 -5.08
N VAL A 45 -13.89 12.38 -4.10
CA VAL A 45 -13.56 11.91 -2.74
C VAL A 45 -14.19 12.86 -1.73
N SER A 46 -14.77 12.34 -0.67
CA SER A 46 -15.34 13.14 0.41
C SER A 46 -14.81 12.64 1.74
N GLY A 47 -14.56 13.54 2.68
CA GLY A 47 -14.03 13.19 4.00
C GLY A 47 -13.51 14.41 4.75
N SER A 48 -12.91 14.18 5.92
CA SER A 48 -12.26 15.24 6.68
C SER A 48 -10.85 15.51 6.17
N ILE A 49 -10.46 16.78 6.12
CA ILE A 49 -9.08 17.20 5.90
C ILE A 49 -8.24 16.70 7.07
N ARG A 50 -7.42 15.68 6.82
CA ARG A 50 -6.48 15.11 7.81
C ARG A 50 -5.17 15.86 7.87
N TRP A 51 -4.88 16.62 6.82
CA TRP A 51 -3.65 17.39 6.70
C TRP A 51 -3.81 18.44 5.61
N LEU A 52 -3.23 19.63 5.78
CA LEU A 52 -3.31 20.74 4.82
C LEU A 52 -2.01 21.55 4.83
N ASN A 53 -1.50 21.85 3.64
CA ASN A 53 -0.33 22.70 3.40
C ASN A 53 -0.74 23.91 2.53
N PRO A 54 -0.76 25.12 3.12
CA PRO A 54 -1.16 26.33 2.43
C PRO A 54 -0.14 26.83 1.40
N TRP A 55 1.13 26.44 1.49
CA TRP A 55 2.18 26.90 0.56
C TRP A 55 2.13 26.14 -0.76
N THR A 56 2.01 24.82 -0.69
CA THR A 56 1.90 23.97 -1.87
C THR A 56 0.46 23.86 -2.39
N LYS A 57 -0.52 24.47 -1.69
CA LYS A 57 -1.95 24.32 -1.93
C LYS A 57 -2.36 22.84 -2.03
N THR A 58 -1.86 22.02 -1.09
CA THR A 58 -2.17 20.59 -1.05
C THR A 58 -2.79 20.19 0.27
N PHE A 59 -3.65 19.18 0.29
CA PHE A 59 -4.20 18.61 1.51
C PHE A 59 -4.52 17.12 1.33
N VAL A 60 -4.80 16.40 2.42
CA VAL A 60 -5.13 14.97 2.40
C VAL A 60 -6.56 14.74 2.89
N VAL A 61 -7.34 13.99 2.12
CA VAL A 61 -8.71 13.55 2.46
C VAL A 61 -8.80 12.05 2.21
N GLU A 62 -9.22 11.28 3.22
CA GLU A 62 -9.33 9.82 3.15
C GLU A 62 -8.04 9.15 2.59
N GLY A 63 -6.88 9.61 3.07
CA GLY A 63 -5.57 9.10 2.65
C GLY A 63 -5.14 9.51 1.22
N ARG A 64 -5.91 10.32 0.51
CA ARG A 64 -5.56 10.80 -0.84
C ARG A 64 -5.02 12.21 -0.81
N LEU A 65 -3.86 12.41 -1.44
CA LEU A 65 -3.29 13.73 -1.66
C LEU A 65 -4.10 14.49 -2.72
N VAL A 66 -4.58 15.67 -2.35
CA VAL A 66 -5.29 16.61 -3.21
C VAL A 66 -4.38 17.80 -3.51
N LYS A 67 -4.23 18.13 -4.79
CA LYS A 67 -3.50 19.32 -5.27
C LYS A 67 -4.50 20.33 -5.81
N VAL A 68 -4.47 21.54 -5.25
CA VAL A 68 -5.32 22.66 -5.67
C VAL A 68 -4.49 23.60 -6.54
N GLY A 69 -4.97 23.84 -7.76
CA GLY A 69 -4.37 24.79 -8.70
C GLY A 69 -5.08 26.13 -8.67
N ASP A 70 -4.58 27.07 -9.46
CA ASP A 70 -5.21 28.40 -9.60
C ASP A 70 -6.56 28.36 -10.32
N SER A 71 -6.85 27.25 -11.03
CA SER A 71 -8.13 27.01 -11.71
C SER A 71 -9.13 26.19 -10.88
N THR A 72 -8.83 25.88 -9.62
CA THR A 72 -9.70 25.08 -8.77
C THR A 72 -10.75 25.99 -8.11
N ASN A 73 -12.03 25.66 -8.28
CA ASN A 73 -13.11 26.33 -7.57
C ASN A 73 -13.19 25.80 -6.13
N ILE A 74 -13.10 26.67 -5.13
CA ILE A 74 -13.23 26.26 -3.72
C ILE A 74 -14.48 26.94 -3.18
N LEU A 75 -15.43 26.14 -2.71
CA LEU A 75 -16.76 26.60 -2.33
C LEU A 75 -17.02 26.27 -0.85
N ASP A 76 -17.71 27.17 -0.15
CA ASP A 76 -18.27 26.87 1.17
C ASP A 76 -19.58 26.05 1.08
N THR A 77 -20.18 25.72 2.22
CA THR A 77 -21.44 24.96 2.30
C THR A 77 -22.62 25.70 1.65
N ASN A 78 -22.53 27.02 1.45
CA ASN A 78 -23.52 27.86 0.79
C ASN A 78 -23.20 28.09 -0.69
N GLN A 79 -22.22 27.37 -1.26
CA GLN A 79 -21.71 27.54 -2.62
C GLN A 79 -21.08 28.92 -2.91
N ASN A 80 -20.66 29.65 -1.88
CA ASN A 80 -19.87 30.86 -2.08
C ASN A 80 -18.41 30.48 -2.33
N GLU A 81 -17.76 31.19 -3.25
CA GLU A 81 -16.33 31.02 -3.46
C GLU A 81 -15.54 31.47 -2.21
N ILE A 82 -14.71 30.56 -1.70
CA ILE A 82 -13.76 30.81 -0.62
C ILE A 82 -12.34 30.60 -1.11
N ARG A 83 -11.36 31.03 -0.33
CA ARG A 83 -9.94 30.85 -0.65
C ARG A 83 -9.44 29.57 -0.01
N PHE A 84 -8.36 29.00 -0.56
CA PHE A 84 -7.72 27.80 0.02
C PHE A 84 -7.38 27.97 1.51
N ARG A 85 -6.97 29.18 1.90
CA ARG A 85 -6.64 29.53 3.29
C ARG A 85 -7.83 29.49 4.26
N ASP A 86 -9.05 29.47 3.74
CA ASP A 86 -10.27 29.42 4.54
C ASP A 86 -10.62 27.96 4.93
N LEU A 87 -9.93 26.97 4.33
CA LEU A 87 -9.97 25.56 4.71
C LEU A 87 -9.06 25.31 5.93
N SER A 88 -9.52 24.44 6.83
CA SER A 88 -8.84 24.07 8.06
C SER A 88 -8.75 22.55 8.23
N HIS A 89 -7.78 22.11 9.04
CA HIS A 89 -7.72 20.72 9.49
C HIS A 89 -9.03 20.32 10.19
N GLY A 90 -9.56 19.15 9.85
CA GLY A 90 -10.83 18.64 10.35
C GLY A 90 -12.05 19.03 9.51
N ASP A 91 -11.96 20.06 8.67
CA ASP A 91 -13.06 20.44 7.78
C ASP A 91 -13.47 19.27 6.90
N ARG A 92 -14.77 19.06 6.77
CA ARG A 92 -15.33 18.09 5.85
C ARG A 92 -15.40 18.73 4.48
N VAL A 93 -14.79 18.07 3.50
CA VAL A 93 -14.76 18.53 2.12
C VAL A 93 -15.13 17.40 1.18
N GLU A 94 -15.65 17.80 0.03
CA GLU A 94 -15.90 16.97 -1.13
C GLU A 94 -15.05 17.52 -2.28
N VAL A 95 -14.16 16.68 -2.81
CA VAL A 95 -13.20 17.05 -3.83
C VAL A 95 -13.54 16.32 -5.12
N SER A 96 -13.74 17.08 -6.19
CA SER A 96 -13.91 16.56 -7.55
C SER A 96 -12.73 16.99 -8.41
N GLY A 97 -12.12 16.05 -9.13
CA GLY A 97 -10.92 16.33 -9.90
C GLY A 97 -10.50 15.22 -10.85
N ILE A 98 -9.32 15.36 -11.42
CA ILE A 98 -8.71 14.35 -12.30
C ILE A 98 -7.71 13.55 -11.47
N ARG A 99 -7.83 12.22 -11.52
CA ARG A 99 -6.85 11.33 -10.89
C ARG A 99 -5.52 11.41 -11.64
N GLY A 100 -4.49 11.87 -10.95
CA GLY A 100 -3.10 11.88 -11.42
C GLY A 100 -2.38 10.57 -11.13
N ALA A 101 -1.07 10.57 -11.36
CA ALA A 101 -0.20 9.47 -10.98
C ALA A 101 -0.30 9.20 -9.47
N TRP A 102 -0.16 7.93 -9.07
CA TRP A 102 -0.16 7.50 -7.67
C TRP A 102 -1.45 7.80 -6.90
N GLY A 103 -2.56 8.05 -7.60
CA GLY A 103 -3.86 8.30 -6.99
C GLY A 103 -4.04 9.70 -6.40
N ALA A 104 -3.08 10.61 -6.59
CA ALA A 104 -3.25 12.02 -6.27
C ALA A 104 -4.41 12.62 -7.09
N ILE A 105 -5.11 13.61 -6.53
CA ILE A 105 -6.24 14.26 -7.19
C ILE A 105 -5.84 15.69 -7.53
N HIS A 106 -5.86 16.02 -8.82
CA HIS A 106 -5.77 17.41 -9.28
C HIS A 106 -7.18 17.99 -9.21
N ALA A 107 -7.44 18.78 -8.15
CA ALA A 107 -8.77 19.27 -7.84
C ALA A 107 -9.25 20.26 -8.91
N ARG A 108 -10.46 20.04 -9.40
CA ARG A 108 -11.19 21.00 -10.22
C ARG A 108 -12.17 21.79 -9.35
N GLU A 109 -12.75 21.12 -8.35
CA GLU A 109 -13.65 21.70 -7.37
C GLU A 109 -13.41 21.11 -5.98
N VAL A 110 -13.49 21.95 -4.96
CA VAL A 110 -13.45 21.58 -3.53
C VAL A 110 -14.63 22.24 -2.84
N LEU A 111 -15.61 21.45 -2.39
CA LEU A 111 -16.77 21.91 -1.66
C LEU A 111 -16.62 21.60 -0.17
N GLN A 112 -16.59 22.62 0.69
CA GLN A 112 -16.63 22.46 2.14
C GLN A 112 -18.05 22.07 2.56
N THR A 113 -18.22 20.80 2.93
CA THR A 113 -19.52 20.22 3.33
C THR A 113 -19.82 20.37 4.82
N GLY A 114 -18.83 20.78 5.62
CA GLY A 114 -19.04 21.16 7.01
C GLY A 114 -17.74 21.51 7.72
N LYS A 115 -17.84 22.27 8.80
CA LYS A 115 -16.73 22.44 9.76
C LYS A 115 -16.81 21.32 10.80
N PRO A 116 -15.69 20.93 11.44
CA PRO A 116 -15.77 20.03 12.58
C PRO A 116 -16.72 20.66 13.60
N HIS A 117 -17.87 20.00 13.83
CA HIS A 117 -18.77 20.40 14.90
C HIS A 117 -17.97 20.22 16.20
N HIS A 118 -17.51 21.31 16.81
CA HIS A 118 -17.42 21.33 18.26
C HIS A 118 -18.84 21.05 18.73
N GLN A 119 -19.09 19.85 19.24
CA GLN A 119 -20.34 19.54 19.91
C GLN A 119 -20.46 20.56 21.05
N PRO A 120 -21.40 21.51 20.99
CA PRO A 120 -21.58 22.50 22.04
C PRO A 120 -22.43 21.88 23.16
N GLY A 121 -21.94 20.77 23.73
CA GLY A 121 -22.74 19.96 24.65
C GLY A 121 -21.98 19.12 25.66
N ASP A 122 -20.65 19.23 25.70
CA ASP A 122 -19.88 18.84 26.89
C ASP A 122 -19.63 20.13 27.70
N ASP A 123 -20.74 20.76 28.10
CA ASP A 123 -20.80 21.92 29.00
C ASP A 123 -20.57 21.48 30.47
N ASP A 124 -19.62 20.59 30.71
CA ASP A 124 -19.14 20.30 32.06
C ASP A 124 -17.97 21.25 32.36
N ASP A 125 -18.36 22.46 32.77
CA ASP A 125 -17.75 23.32 33.79
C ASP A 125 -16.25 23.71 33.71
N ASP A 126 -16.04 25.04 33.67
CA ASP A 126 -14.90 25.79 34.26
C ASP A 126 -13.66 26.18 33.41
N ASP A 127 -13.78 26.27 32.09
CA ASP A 127 -12.72 26.83 31.24
C ASP A 127 -13.06 28.28 30.79
N ASP A 128 -12.99 29.24 31.73
CA ASP A 128 -12.94 30.69 31.45
C ASP A 128 -11.64 31.03 30.67
N TYR A 129 -11.50 30.56 29.42
CA TYR A 129 -10.49 31.08 28.50
C TYR A 129 -10.91 32.48 28.06
N ASP A 130 -10.40 33.43 28.83
CA ASP A 130 -10.25 34.84 28.53
C ASP A 130 -10.06 35.07 27.01
N GLN A 131 -11.13 35.45 26.32
CA GLN A 131 -11.15 35.76 24.88
C GLN A 131 -10.53 37.14 24.57
N GLY A 132 -9.84 37.74 25.54
CA GLY A 132 -9.10 38.97 25.37
C GLY A 132 -7.71 38.68 24.83
N GLU A 133 -7.38 39.27 23.69
CA GLU A 133 -6.00 39.43 23.18
C GLU A 133 -5.49 38.29 22.29
N TRP A 134 -5.72 38.44 20.97
CA TRP A 134 -4.99 38.00 19.75
C TRP A 134 -3.83 36.97 19.83
N GLY A 135 -3.82 36.09 20.82
CA GLY A 135 -2.89 34.98 20.96
C GLY A 135 -3.21 33.96 19.89
N CYS A 136 -2.19 33.57 19.14
CA CYS A 136 -2.32 32.46 18.21
C CYS A 136 -2.80 31.21 18.96
N HIS A 137 -3.95 30.66 18.55
CA HIS A 137 -4.40 29.37 19.09
C HIS A 137 -3.34 28.32 18.79
N GLU A 138 -2.72 27.81 19.86
CA GLU A 138 -1.67 26.80 19.77
C GLU A 138 -2.25 25.53 19.12
N LYS A 139 -1.73 25.17 17.95
CA LYS A 139 -2.05 23.95 17.23
C LYS A 139 -0.97 22.91 17.50
N LYS A 140 -1.33 21.64 17.31
CA LYS A 140 -0.45 20.49 17.57
C LYS A 140 -0.26 19.72 16.27
N LEU A 141 1.00 19.44 15.93
CA LEU A 141 1.40 18.60 14.82
C LEU A 141 2.35 17.53 15.36
N GLU A 142 2.09 16.26 15.06
CA GLU A 142 3.00 15.17 15.38
C GLU A 142 3.48 14.50 14.09
N GLY A 143 4.75 14.15 14.02
CA GLY A 143 5.31 13.50 12.84
C GLY A 143 6.82 13.35 12.88
N PHE A 144 7.34 12.69 11.85
CA PHE A 144 8.78 12.56 11.62
C PHE A 144 9.35 13.82 11.00
N ILE A 145 10.54 14.22 11.45
CA ILE A 145 11.34 15.22 10.75
C ILE A 145 11.81 14.61 9.43
N SER A 146 11.38 15.17 8.29
CA SER A 146 11.82 14.76 6.96
C SER A 146 12.95 15.65 6.42
N GLU A 147 13.02 16.89 6.87
CA GLU A 147 14.07 17.84 6.52
C GLU A 147 14.32 18.77 7.71
N ILE A 148 15.56 19.20 7.90
CA ILE A 148 15.93 20.15 8.94
C ILE A 148 17.05 21.05 8.43
N ASP A 149 16.88 22.35 8.62
CA ASP A 149 17.88 23.37 8.32
C ASP A 149 18.04 24.28 9.55
N PRO A 150 18.98 23.92 10.46
CA PRO A 150 19.25 24.72 11.65
C PRO A 150 19.69 26.15 11.32
N ALA A 151 20.34 26.36 10.17
CA ALA A 151 20.85 27.69 9.79
C ALA A 151 19.72 28.65 9.41
N SER A 152 18.63 28.14 8.81
CA SER A 152 17.43 28.94 8.53
C SER A 152 16.38 28.88 9.65
N GLY A 153 16.60 28.08 10.69
CA GLY A 153 15.64 27.86 11.77
C GLY A 153 14.39 27.15 11.27
N THR A 154 14.51 26.20 10.34
CA THR A 154 13.35 25.48 9.79
C THR A 154 13.48 23.98 9.90
N LEU A 155 12.34 23.29 10.03
CA LEU A 155 12.25 21.84 9.88
C LEU A 155 10.95 21.46 9.15
N VAL A 156 10.93 20.31 8.51
CA VAL A 156 9.72 19.75 7.90
C VAL A 156 9.26 18.57 8.73
N VAL A 157 8.07 18.66 9.31
CA VAL A 157 7.44 17.56 10.07
C VAL A 157 6.36 16.93 9.21
N GLY A 158 6.62 15.69 8.79
CA GLY A 158 5.92 15.03 7.70
C GLY A 158 6.09 15.79 6.39
N VAL A 159 5.22 16.76 6.17
CA VAL A 159 5.12 17.57 4.94
C VAL A 159 4.84 19.06 5.24
N VAL A 160 4.85 19.45 6.52
CA VAL A 160 4.65 20.84 6.97
C VAL A 160 6.00 21.46 7.26
N LEU A 161 6.34 22.54 6.57
CA LEU A 161 7.46 23.39 6.94
C LEU A 161 7.11 24.17 8.20
N ILE A 162 7.87 23.96 9.26
CA ILE A 162 7.80 24.62 10.55
C ILE A 162 8.98 25.58 10.67
N ARG A 163 8.72 26.80 11.13
CA ARG A 163 9.77 27.75 11.54
C ARG A 163 9.99 27.68 13.04
N THR A 164 11.21 27.94 13.43
CA THR A 164 11.67 28.10 14.81
C THR A 164 12.41 29.42 14.92
N ASP A 165 12.52 29.93 16.13
CA ASP A 165 13.27 31.11 16.50
C ASP A 165 13.86 30.94 17.91
N ASP A 166 14.46 32.00 18.44
CA ASP A 166 15.11 32.00 19.75
C ASP A 166 14.10 31.81 20.92
N GLU A 167 12.80 31.96 20.67
CA GLU A 167 11.74 31.75 21.66
C GLU A 167 11.15 30.32 21.61
N THR A 168 11.48 29.55 20.59
CA THR A 168 11.00 28.17 20.43
C THR A 168 11.62 27.26 21.48
N GLN A 169 10.82 26.70 22.38
CA GLN A 169 11.28 25.73 23.37
C GLN A 169 11.48 24.35 22.72
N ILE A 170 12.66 23.74 22.84
CA ILE A 170 12.92 22.39 22.32
C ILE A 170 13.22 21.46 23.49
N ASP A 171 12.39 20.44 23.68
CA ASP A 171 12.58 19.40 24.69
C ASP A 171 13.01 18.11 24.00
N LEU A 172 14.20 17.64 24.32
CA LEU A 172 14.78 16.39 23.82
C LEU A 172 14.63 15.30 24.88
N LEU A 173 14.52 14.06 24.44
CA LEU A 173 14.47 12.92 25.35
C LEU A 173 15.86 12.48 25.75
N ASP A 174 16.04 12.12 27.02
CA ASP A 174 17.27 11.47 27.44
C ASP A 174 17.33 10.06 26.82
N ARG A 175 18.49 9.73 26.23
CA ARG A 175 18.72 8.44 25.57
C ARG A 175 18.77 7.28 26.56
N GLU A 176 19.23 7.53 27.79
CA GLU A 176 19.29 6.53 28.85
C GLU A 176 17.97 6.43 29.61
N ASP A 177 17.29 7.56 29.82
CA ASP A 177 16.00 7.64 30.53
C ASP A 177 14.93 8.37 29.70
N LYS A 178 14.22 7.59 28.85
CA LYS A 178 13.13 8.09 27.99
C LYS A 178 11.96 8.75 28.73
N SER A 179 11.94 8.74 30.06
CA SER A 179 10.94 9.44 30.87
C SER A 179 11.31 10.88 31.19
N GLN A 180 12.58 11.25 31.00
CA GLN A 180 13.08 12.60 31.25
C GLN A 180 13.32 13.34 29.94
N SER A 181 12.92 14.61 29.94
CA SER A 181 13.22 15.54 28.86
C SER A 181 14.16 16.63 29.34
N HIS A 182 15.12 17.02 28.51
CA HIS A 182 16.00 18.15 28.75
C HIS A 182 15.83 19.20 27.65
N SER A 183 16.16 20.46 27.95
CA SER A 183 16.13 21.52 26.93
C SER A 183 17.26 21.28 25.93
N GLY A 184 16.96 21.43 24.65
CA GLY A 184 17.91 21.31 23.55
C GLY A 184 17.78 22.46 22.54
N SER A 185 18.40 22.26 21.39
CA SER A 185 18.39 23.18 20.25
C SER A 185 17.94 22.47 18.97
N LEU A 186 17.72 23.23 17.89
CA LEU A 186 17.35 22.65 16.60
C LEU A 186 18.49 21.79 16.01
N GLU A 187 19.76 22.04 16.37
CA GLU A 187 20.91 21.26 15.92
C GLU A 187 20.96 19.84 16.53
N ASP A 188 20.30 19.65 17.65
CA ASP A 188 20.26 18.36 18.34
C ASP A 188 19.20 17.41 17.75
N LEU A 189 18.23 17.96 17.03
CA LEU A 189 17.22 17.20 16.29
C LEU A 189 17.78 16.66 14.98
N GLN A 190 17.34 15.48 14.59
CA GLN A 190 17.81 14.77 13.40
C GLN A 190 16.63 14.41 12.48
N VAL A 191 16.93 14.30 11.18
CA VAL A 191 15.98 13.70 10.23
C VAL A 191 15.65 12.28 10.69
N GLY A 192 14.36 11.98 10.79
CA GLY A 192 13.83 10.72 11.31
C GLY A 192 13.40 10.79 12.78
N ASP A 193 13.70 11.86 13.52
CA ASP A 193 13.17 12.01 14.88
C ASP A 193 11.65 12.22 14.84
N TYR A 194 10.94 11.61 15.79
CA TYR A 194 9.51 11.79 15.94
C TYR A 194 9.25 12.90 16.95
N VAL A 195 8.64 13.97 16.48
CA VAL A 195 8.42 15.17 17.28
C VAL A 195 6.94 15.51 17.33
N ARG A 196 6.54 16.09 18.46
CA ARG A 196 5.34 16.90 18.57
C ARG A 196 5.73 18.37 18.53
N VAL A 197 5.19 19.09 17.57
CA VAL A 197 5.31 20.53 17.44
C VAL A 197 4.00 21.16 17.91
N ASP A 198 4.09 21.92 19.00
CA ASP A 198 3.08 22.91 19.34
C ASP A 198 3.46 24.21 18.58
N TYR A 199 2.53 24.79 17.82
CA TYR A 199 2.82 25.91 16.92
C TYR A 199 1.68 26.91 16.79
N CYS A 200 2.06 28.13 16.44
CA CYS A 200 1.18 29.21 16.09
C CYS A 200 1.06 29.32 14.57
N ALA A 201 -0.16 29.14 14.07
CA ALA A 201 -0.46 29.32 12.66
C ALA A 201 -0.48 30.82 12.33
N ASN A 202 0.65 31.35 11.87
CA ASN A 202 0.75 32.71 11.39
C ASN A 202 -0.11 32.89 10.12
N ARG A 203 -0.78 34.04 9.99
CA ARG A 203 -1.62 34.33 8.81
C ARG A 203 -0.81 34.46 7.52
N GLU A 204 0.48 34.80 7.63
CA GLU A 204 1.37 35.05 6.50
C GLU A 204 2.72 34.33 6.71
N GLY A 205 2.80 33.06 6.33
CA GLY A 205 4.05 32.30 6.30
C GLY A 205 3.96 30.91 6.94
N PRO A 206 5.10 30.19 7.02
CA PRO A 206 5.21 28.97 7.81
C PRO A 206 4.78 29.17 9.27
N PRO A 207 4.09 28.20 9.89
CA PRO A 207 3.81 28.21 11.31
C PRO A 207 5.10 28.35 12.11
N LEU A 208 5.03 29.16 13.16
CA LEU A 208 6.11 29.33 14.11
C LEU A 208 5.87 28.37 15.28
N ALA A 209 6.83 27.49 15.55
CA ALA A 209 6.76 26.60 16.69
C ALA A 209 6.86 27.41 17.99
N SER A 210 5.95 27.18 18.94
CA SER A 210 6.13 27.60 20.32
C SER A 210 6.98 26.58 21.07
N ARG A 211 6.78 25.29 20.76
CA ARG A 211 7.48 24.20 21.44
C ARG A 211 7.61 22.97 20.56
N ILE A 212 8.79 22.36 20.55
CA ILE A 212 9.05 21.07 19.91
C ILE A 212 9.42 20.08 20.99
N ARG A 213 8.77 18.92 21.03
CA ARG A 213 9.06 17.86 22.00
C ARG A 213 9.36 16.59 21.25
N GLU A 214 10.56 16.06 21.43
CA GLU A 214 10.89 14.71 21.02
C GLU A 214 10.02 13.72 21.81
N LYS A 215 9.52 12.68 21.13
CA LYS A 215 8.54 11.73 21.67
C LYS A 215 9.07 10.31 21.58
N SER A 216 9.01 9.57 22.71
CA SER A 216 9.72 8.31 23.01
C SER A 216 9.25 7.06 22.22
N GLY A 217 10.20 6.10 22.16
CA GLY A 217 10.44 4.92 21.32
C GLY A 217 9.36 4.27 20.48
N GLU A 218 8.12 4.20 20.96
CA GLU A 218 7.12 3.34 20.32
C GLU A 218 6.52 3.98 19.05
N HIS A 219 6.70 5.29 18.90
CA HIS A 219 6.28 6.06 17.73
C HIS A 219 7.46 6.55 16.85
N HIS A 220 8.72 6.17 17.12
CA HIS A 220 9.91 6.67 16.39
C HIS A 220 10.19 6.00 15.05
N TYR A 221 9.32 5.11 14.61
CA TYR A 221 9.54 4.42 13.35
C TYR A 221 8.38 4.69 12.42
N ALA A 222 8.71 5.16 11.21
CA ALA A 222 7.82 4.98 10.10
C ALA A 222 7.52 3.49 10.03
N HIS A 223 6.25 3.14 10.00
CA HIS A 223 5.86 1.76 9.81
C HIS A 223 5.05 1.60 8.54
N VAL A 224 5.31 0.50 7.86
CA VAL A 224 4.50 0.04 6.74
C VAL A 224 4.06 -1.38 7.02
N ASP A 225 2.75 -1.58 7.00
CA ASP A 225 2.11 -2.89 7.14
C ASP A 225 1.59 -3.25 5.75
N GLY A 226 1.92 -4.45 5.25
CA GLY A 226 1.46 -4.88 3.93
C GLY A 226 2.09 -6.18 3.45
N LYS A 227 1.67 -6.65 2.27
CA LYS A 227 2.30 -7.77 1.59
C LYS A 227 3.58 -7.29 0.90
N ILE A 228 4.62 -8.13 0.96
CA ILE A 228 5.81 -7.96 0.12
C ILE A 228 5.37 -8.17 -1.33
N SER A 229 5.48 -7.15 -2.18
CA SER A 229 5.15 -7.25 -3.61
C SER A 229 6.35 -7.65 -4.46
N GLU A 230 7.55 -7.25 -4.04
CA GLU A 230 8.83 -7.54 -4.71
C GLU A 230 9.91 -7.67 -3.63
N ILE A 231 10.89 -8.55 -3.85
CA ILE A 231 12.03 -8.77 -2.95
C ILE A 231 13.29 -9.02 -3.77
N ASP A 232 14.39 -8.40 -3.36
CA ASP A 232 15.74 -8.60 -3.90
C ASP A 232 16.63 -9.00 -2.74
N VAL A 233 17.01 -10.28 -2.72
CA VAL A 233 17.81 -10.89 -1.65
C VAL A 233 19.24 -10.38 -1.69
N ASP A 234 19.81 -10.17 -2.88
CA ASP A 234 21.20 -9.76 -3.05
C ASP A 234 21.45 -8.33 -2.56
N LEU A 235 20.45 -7.45 -2.71
CA LEU A 235 20.51 -6.07 -2.27
C LEU A 235 19.84 -5.82 -0.92
N ALA A 236 19.26 -6.84 -0.31
CA ALA A 236 18.50 -6.75 0.93
C ALA A 236 17.38 -5.68 0.87
N GLN A 237 16.66 -5.63 -0.25
CA GLN A 237 15.60 -4.67 -0.52
C GLN A 237 14.26 -5.37 -0.74
N MET A 238 13.17 -4.74 -0.32
CA MET A 238 11.82 -5.23 -0.62
C MET A 238 10.82 -4.09 -0.81
N MET A 239 9.77 -4.34 -1.59
CA MET A 239 8.64 -3.43 -1.76
C MET A 239 7.47 -3.89 -0.90
N VAL A 240 6.99 -3.02 0.00
CA VAL A 240 5.82 -3.29 0.85
C VAL A 240 4.81 -2.16 0.64
N ASN A 241 3.63 -2.45 0.10
CA ASN A 241 2.61 -1.42 -0.21
C ASN A 241 3.15 -0.19 -0.97
N SER A 242 3.97 -0.42 -2.01
CA SER A 242 4.66 0.63 -2.78
C SER A 242 5.69 1.48 -2.01
N VAL A 243 6.07 1.05 -0.80
CA VAL A 243 7.18 1.63 -0.02
C VAL A 243 8.41 0.77 -0.26
N LEU A 244 9.51 1.40 -0.67
CA LEU A 244 10.80 0.70 -0.74
C LEU A 244 11.36 0.56 0.68
N VAL A 245 11.61 -0.67 1.07
CA VAL A 245 12.21 -1.00 2.34
C VAL A 245 13.64 -1.45 2.08
N LEU A 246 14.58 -0.67 2.59
CA LEU A 246 15.99 -1.00 2.64
C LEU A 246 16.27 -1.70 3.96
N THR A 247 16.99 -2.80 3.93
CA THR A 247 17.41 -3.50 5.15
C THR A 247 18.93 -3.54 5.24
N THR A 248 19.44 -3.76 6.44
CA THR A 248 20.87 -3.83 6.73
C THR A 248 21.14 -5.01 7.67
N GLU A 249 22.41 -5.31 7.92
CA GLU A 249 22.79 -6.32 8.92
C GLU A 249 22.29 -5.99 10.34
N GLU A 250 21.93 -4.72 10.61
CA GLU A 250 21.36 -4.29 11.89
C GLU A 250 19.84 -4.46 11.96
N THR A 251 19.17 -4.79 10.86
CA THR A 251 17.72 -4.98 10.82
C THR A 251 17.33 -6.22 11.60
N GLU A 252 16.46 -6.07 12.61
CA GLU A 252 15.94 -7.20 13.39
C GLU A 252 14.76 -7.85 12.68
N TYR A 253 14.82 -9.16 12.43
CA TYR A 253 13.70 -9.89 11.83
C TYR A 253 13.01 -10.81 12.84
N ARG A 254 11.68 -10.75 12.86
CA ARG A 254 10.85 -11.61 13.71
C ARG A 254 9.76 -12.31 12.91
N SER A 255 9.63 -13.61 13.15
CA SER A 255 8.47 -14.40 12.73
C SER A 255 7.21 -14.02 13.51
N VAL A 256 6.09 -14.53 13.01
CA VAL A 256 4.77 -14.48 13.64
C VAL A 256 4.79 -14.89 15.11
N HIS A 257 5.57 -15.92 15.45
CA HIS A 257 5.67 -16.48 16.80
C HIS A 257 6.78 -15.83 17.63
N HIS A 258 7.24 -14.65 17.21
CA HIS A 258 8.37 -13.91 17.80
C HIS A 258 9.72 -14.63 17.77
N GLY A 259 9.83 -15.77 17.08
CA GLY A 259 11.12 -16.39 16.79
C GLY A 259 11.93 -15.54 15.80
N HIS A 260 13.25 -15.57 15.92
CA HIS A 260 14.15 -14.93 14.97
C HIS A 260 14.02 -15.60 13.59
N ILE A 261 14.04 -14.80 12.53
CA ILE A 261 14.14 -15.25 11.13
C ILE A 261 15.24 -14.44 10.46
N GLU A 262 15.60 -14.78 9.23
CA GLU A 262 16.54 -14.01 8.41
C GLU A 262 15.80 -13.33 7.24
N PHE A 263 16.50 -12.49 6.46
CA PHE A 263 15.86 -11.81 5.33
C PHE A 263 15.43 -12.82 4.25
N GLU A 264 16.22 -13.87 4.08
CA GLU A 264 16.07 -14.99 3.17
C GLU A 264 14.81 -15.82 3.47
N ASP A 265 14.30 -15.75 4.70
CA ASP A 265 13.06 -16.44 5.09
C ASP A 265 11.81 -15.73 4.56
N LEU A 266 11.92 -14.44 4.21
CA LEU A 266 10.85 -13.63 3.66
C LEU A 266 10.63 -13.95 2.19
N ALA A 267 9.38 -13.98 1.76
CA ALA A 267 9.02 -14.18 0.37
C ALA A 267 7.97 -13.16 -0.10
N VAL A 268 7.90 -12.93 -1.42
CA VAL A 268 6.79 -12.19 -2.02
C VAL A 268 5.47 -12.82 -1.59
N GLY A 269 4.52 -11.98 -1.18
CA GLY A 269 3.23 -12.39 -0.62
C GLY A 269 3.20 -12.44 0.91
N ASP A 270 4.35 -12.53 1.58
CA ASP A 270 4.40 -12.47 3.04
C ASP A 270 3.85 -11.14 3.54
N TYR A 271 3.01 -11.20 4.57
CA TYR A 271 2.53 -10.00 5.24
C TYR A 271 3.53 -9.58 6.31
N VAL A 272 4.09 -8.39 6.17
CA VAL A 272 5.08 -7.85 7.09
C VAL A 272 4.60 -6.54 7.68
N LYS A 273 5.00 -6.31 8.93
CA LYS A 273 5.01 -4.99 9.55
C LYS A 273 6.47 -4.58 9.68
N VAL A 274 6.83 -3.59 8.89
CA VAL A 274 8.17 -3.01 8.88
C VAL A 274 8.15 -1.77 9.74
N PHE A 275 9.16 -1.63 10.60
CA PHE A 275 9.47 -0.42 11.33
C PHE A 275 10.85 0.06 10.89
N GLY A 276 10.98 1.33 10.57
CA GLY A 276 12.27 1.90 10.24
C GLY A 276 12.27 3.42 10.22
N ARG A 277 13.41 3.98 9.82
CA ARG A 277 13.55 5.42 9.65
C ARG A 277 13.22 5.80 8.21
N PRO A 278 12.39 6.83 7.96
CA PRO A 278 12.19 7.32 6.60
C PRO A 278 13.53 7.83 6.05
N VAL A 279 13.84 7.47 4.81
CA VAL A 279 15.02 7.97 4.10
C VAL A 279 14.59 9.12 3.21
N THR A 280 15.22 10.27 3.36
CA THR A 280 15.05 11.40 2.44
C THR A 280 16.17 11.45 1.41
N GLY A 281 15.80 11.79 0.18
CA GLY A 281 16.71 11.81 -0.96
C GLY A 281 16.50 10.65 -1.94
N PRO A 282 17.26 10.65 -3.04
CA PRO A 282 17.15 9.60 -4.05
C PRO A 282 17.70 8.28 -3.50
N ALA A 283 16.85 7.26 -3.42
CA ALA A 283 17.27 5.90 -3.14
C ALA A 283 17.56 5.15 -4.45
N VAL A 284 18.64 4.36 -4.44
CA VAL A 284 18.92 3.41 -5.52
C VAL A 284 18.13 2.15 -5.23
N SER A 285 17.19 1.82 -6.12
CA SER A 285 16.34 0.64 -6.01
C SER A 285 16.68 -0.36 -7.11
N ALA A 286 16.69 -1.65 -6.75
CA ALA A 286 16.77 -2.76 -7.71
C ALA A 286 15.56 -2.81 -8.65
N PHE A 287 14.41 -2.32 -8.18
CA PHE A 287 13.11 -2.42 -8.84
C PHE A 287 12.85 -1.29 -9.86
N GLY A 288 13.89 -0.53 -10.22
CA GLY A 288 13.80 0.64 -11.10
C GLY A 288 13.57 1.95 -10.34
N PRO A 289 13.21 3.05 -11.03
CA PRO A 289 13.07 4.36 -10.40
C PRO A 289 11.90 4.37 -9.41
N VAL A 290 12.20 4.42 -8.12
CA VAL A 290 11.20 4.54 -7.05
C VAL A 290 10.92 6.01 -6.79
N THR A 291 9.69 6.45 -7.06
CA THR A 291 9.20 7.80 -6.72
C THR A 291 8.38 7.81 -5.41
N GLY A 292 8.33 6.67 -4.71
CA GLY A 292 7.61 6.48 -3.46
C GLY A 292 8.44 6.77 -2.21
N PRO A 293 7.84 6.66 -1.02
CA PRO A 293 8.57 6.74 0.24
C PRO A 293 9.55 5.57 0.38
N VAL A 294 10.65 5.84 1.08
CA VAL A 294 11.72 4.87 1.34
C VAL A 294 11.90 4.76 2.86
N ILE A 295 12.03 3.54 3.37
CA ILE A 295 12.26 3.26 4.80
C ILE A 295 13.54 2.43 4.94
N ASN A 296 14.45 2.86 5.81
CA ASN A 296 15.55 2.03 6.29
C ASN A 296 15.08 1.24 7.52
N ALA A 297 14.82 -0.06 7.33
CA ALA A 297 14.21 -0.91 8.32
C ALA A 297 15.13 -1.16 9.51
N ILE A 298 14.59 -0.97 10.70
CA ILE A 298 15.21 -1.36 11.97
C ILE A 298 14.63 -2.68 12.45
N LYS A 299 13.35 -2.93 12.15
CA LYS A 299 12.68 -4.16 12.53
C LYS A 299 11.67 -4.58 11.48
N VAL A 300 11.70 -5.84 11.06
CA VAL A 300 10.70 -6.45 10.19
C VAL A 300 10.02 -7.58 10.96
N HIS A 301 8.72 -7.44 11.16
CA HIS A 301 7.92 -8.44 11.84
C HIS A 301 7.00 -9.09 10.79
N ARG A 302 7.29 -10.35 10.44
CA ARG A 302 6.36 -11.15 9.63
C ARG A 302 5.11 -11.40 10.47
N LYS A 303 3.99 -10.82 10.06
CA LYS A 303 2.71 -11.03 10.71
C LYS A 303 2.03 -12.24 10.08
N ARG A 304 1.15 -12.89 10.84
CA ARG A 304 0.06 -13.60 10.19
C ARG A 304 -0.74 -12.53 9.47
N SER A 305 -0.82 -12.65 8.14
CA SER A 305 -1.76 -11.82 7.38
C SER A 305 -3.10 -11.92 8.10
N SER A 306 -3.71 -10.80 8.49
CA SER A 306 -5.09 -10.87 9.02
C SER A 306 -6.07 -11.39 7.96
N GLU A 307 -5.63 -11.32 6.69
CA GLU A 307 -6.14 -12.08 5.55
C GLU A 307 -5.19 -13.25 5.30
N GLU A 308 -5.13 -14.22 6.20
CA GLU A 308 -4.49 -15.48 5.86
C GLU A 308 -5.14 -15.95 4.55
N CYS A 309 -4.35 -16.02 3.48
CA CYS A 309 -4.67 -16.84 2.32
C CYS A 309 -4.67 -18.30 2.78
N GLN A 310 -5.70 -18.66 3.53
CA GLN A 310 -5.76 -19.88 4.31
C GLN A 310 -6.71 -20.88 3.72
N SER A 311 -7.12 -20.68 2.46
CA SER A 311 -7.71 -21.79 1.76
C SER A 311 -6.63 -22.84 1.59
N MET A 312 -6.93 -24.02 2.09
CA MET A 312 -6.02 -25.14 2.12
C MET A 312 -6.63 -26.22 1.25
N LEU A 313 -5.93 -26.55 0.17
CA LEU A 313 -6.31 -27.63 -0.70
C LEU A 313 -5.44 -28.83 -0.36
N ARG A 314 -6.07 -29.93 0.05
CA ARG A 314 -5.40 -31.23 0.17
C ARG A 314 -5.89 -32.13 -0.94
N GLY A 315 -5.02 -32.92 -1.54
CA GLY A 315 -5.45 -33.86 -2.55
C GLY A 315 -4.30 -34.50 -3.29
N MET A 316 -4.68 -35.44 -4.14
CA MET A 316 -3.76 -36.07 -5.07
C MET A 316 -3.48 -35.12 -6.23
N VAL A 317 -2.21 -35.01 -6.62
CA VAL A 317 -1.78 -34.35 -7.85
C VAL A 317 -2.29 -35.19 -9.03
N ASN A 318 -3.07 -34.57 -9.91
CA ASN A 318 -3.59 -35.22 -11.12
C ASN A 318 -2.76 -34.87 -12.35
N GLU A 319 -2.26 -33.63 -12.41
CA GLU A 319 -1.51 -33.12 -13.55
C GLU A 319 -0.53 -32.04 -13.07
N VAL A 320 0.66 -32.00 -13.67
CA VAL A 320 1.69 -31.00 -13.43
C VAL A 320 2.11 -30.45 -14.79
N ASP A 321 1.98 -29.14 -15.00
CA ASP A 321 2.48 -28.46 -16.19
C ASP A 321 3.56 -27.46 -15.77
N VAL A 322 4.81 -27.90 -15.91
CA VAL A 322 5.99 -27.13 -15.52
C VAL A 322 6.17 -25.88 -16.42
N ASP A 323 5.75 -25.95 -17.68
CA ASP A 323 5.93 -24.86 -18.65
C ASP A 323 4.97 -23.71 -18.37
N SER A 324 3.73 -24.01 -18.00
CA SER A 324 2.74 -22.99 -17.59
C SER A 324 2.78 -22.66 -16.09
N GLY A 325 3.53 -23.43 -15.31
CA GLY A 325 3.63 -23.27 -13.86
C GLY A 325 2.32 -23.62 -13.15
N THR A 326 1.58 -24.61 -13.63
CA THR A 326 0.29 -25.01 -13.04
C THR A 326 0.32 -26.44 -12.49
N LEU A 327 -0.52 -26.67 -11.48
CA LEU A 327 -0.68 -27.94 -10.78
C LEU A 327 -2.17 -28.22 -10.59
N THR A 328 -2.66 -29.36 -11.04
CA THR A 328 -4.03 -29.78 -10.76
C THR A 328 -4.06 -30.72 -9.56
N VAL A 329 -4.71 -30.30 -8.47
CA VAL A 329 -4.90 -31.11 -7.26
C VAL A 329 -6.39 -31.45 -7.14
N GLY A 330 -6.72 -32.73 -7.27
CA GLY A 330 -8.11 -33.15 -7.46
C GLY A 330 -8.72 -32.50 -8.72
N ILE A 331 -9.75 -31.67 -8.56
CA ILE A 331 -10.40 -30.96 -9.67
C ILE A 331 -10.01 -29.48 -9.77
N VAL A 332 -9.09 -29.01 -8.93
CA VAL A 332 -8.70 -27.60 -8.85
C VAL A 332 -7.33 -27.42 -9.49
N GLU A 333 -7.29 -26.58 -10.51
CA GLU A 333 -6.05 -26.08 -11.09
C GLU A 333 -5.51 -24.94 -10.23
N VAL A 334 -4.25 -25.03 -9.79
CA VAL A 334 -3.55 -24.06 -8.96
C VAL A 334 -2.34 -23.55 -9.71
N HIS A 335 -2.17 -22.22 -9.74
CA HIS A 335 -1.01 -21.59 -10.37
C HIS A 335 0.12 -21.43 -9.36
N THR A 336 1.34 -21.70 -9.82
CA THR A 336 2.58 -21.46 -9.08
C THR A 336 3.29 -20.25 -9.65
N LEU A 337 4.08 -19.58 -8.81
CA LEU A 337 4.96 -18.49 -9.20
C LEU A 337 6.40 -18.88 -8.83
N SER A 338 7.38 -18.09 -9.29
CA SER A 338 8.78 -18.27 -8.90
C SER A 338 9.03 -18.21 -7.39
N VAL A 339 8.08 -17.67 -6.64
CA VAL A 339 8.13 -17.50 -5.18
C VAL A 339 7.36 -18.58 -4.40
N THR A 340 6.67 -19.49 -5.09
CA THR A 340 5.94 -20.59 -4.45
C THR A 340 6.94 -21.56 -3.80
N LYS A 341 6.83 -21.77 -2.49
CA LYS A 341 7.68 -22.74 -1.76
C LYS A 341 7.14 -24.15 -1.97
N ILE A 342 7.91 -25.02 -2.64
CA ILE A 342 7.53 -26.42 -2.88
C ILE A 342 8.46 -27.31 -2.05
N LEU A 343 7.87 -28.13 -1.17
CA LEU A 343 8.60 -28.96 -0.23
C LEU A 343 8.24 -30.44 -0.40
N ASP A 344 9.20 -31.33 -0.19
CA ASP A 344 8.95 -32.76 -0.08
C ASP A 344 8.32 -33.16 1.28
N ALA A 345 8.13 -34.46 1.48
CA ALA A 345 7.56 -35.00 2.72
C ALA A 345 8.44 -34.76 3.96
N SER A 346 9.75 -34.58 3.79
CA SER A 346 10.67 -34.22 4.87
C SER A 346 10.72 -32.72 5.16
N GLY A 347 10.12 -31.91 4.29
CA GLY A 347 10.11 -30.45 4.38
C GLY A 347 11.27 -29.78 3.63
N GLU A 348 12.06 -30.54 2.89
CA GLU A 348 13.16 -30.02 2.09
C GLU A 348 12.64 -29.42 0.77
N PRO A 349 13.24 -28.33 0.26
CA PRO A 349 12.79 -27.67 -0.96
C PRO A 349 13.04 -28.55 -2.20
N ILE A 350 12.03 -28.64 -3.06
CA ILE A 350 12.06 -29.33 -4.36
C ILE A 350 11.55 -28.41 -5.48
N LEU A 351 11.72 -28.81 -6.73
CA LEU A 351 11.20 -28.09 -7.90
C LEU A 351 9.77 -28.53 -8.22
N LEU A 352 9.04 -27.71 -8.99
CA LEU A 352 7.72 -28.09 -9.50
C LEU A 352 7.77 -29.37 -10.36
N ALA A 353 8.86 -29.56 -11.11
CA ALA A 353 9.09 -30.73 -11.94
C ALA A 353 9.31 -32.03 -11.16
N ASP A 354 9.58 -31.93 -9.85
CA ASP A 354 9.77 -33.09 -8.97
C ASP A 354 8.43 -33.63 -8.44
N LEU A 355 7.34 -32.85 -8.55
CA LEU A 355 6.00 -33.34 -8.25
C LEU A 355 5.54 -34.28 -9.38
N VAL A 356 4.98 -35.43 -9.01
CA VAL A 356 4.44 -36.40 -9.96
C VAL A 356 2.94 -36.62 -9.76
N PRO A 357 2.16 -36.89 -10.83
CA PRO A 357 0.79 -37.33 -10.68
C PRO A 357 0.69 -38.56 -9.77
N GLY A 358 -0.17 -38.49 -8.76
CA GLY A 358 -0.26 -39.48 -7.68
C GLY A 358 0.26 -38.99 -6.33
N ASP A 359 1.11 -37.96 -6.29
CA ASP A 359 1.58 -37.40 -5.03
C ASP A 359 0.42 -36.79 -4.23
N PHE A 360 0.40 -37.03 -2.93
CA PHE A 360 -0.51 -36.34 -2.02
C PHE A 360 0.13 -35.05 -1.55
N VAL A 361 -0.54 -33.93 -1.80
CA VAL A 361 -0.02 -32.61 -1.48
C VAL A 361 -0.98 -31.82 -0.62
N LYS A 362 -0.40 -31.01 0.26
CA LYS A 362 -1.06 -29.93 0.98
C LYS A 362 -0.64 -28.61 0.35
N VAL A 363 -1.61 -27.93 -0.27
CA VAL A 363 -1.42 -26.64 -0.94
C VAL A 363 -2.06 -25.54 -0.12
N SER A 364 -1.25 -24.58 0.32
CA SER A 364 -1.72 -23.31 0.86
C SER A 364 -1.76 -22.29 -0.28
N TYR A 365 -2.93 -21.72 -0.56
CA TYR A 365 -3.11 -20.83 -1.71
C TYR A 365 -3.92 -19.57 -1.38
N CYS A 366 -3.74 -18.55 -2.22
CA CYS A 366 -4.53 -17.32 -2.28
C CYS A 366 -5.42 -17.33 -3.52
N THR A 367 -6.62 -16.77 -3.45
CA THR A 367 -7.40 -16.49 -4.67
C THR A 367 -7.11 -15.06 -5.15
N LEU A 368 -6.51 -14.92 -6.33
CA LEU A 368 -6.32 -13.63 -7.00
C LEU A 368 -7.24 -13.57 -8.22
N LEU A 369 -8.22 -12.66 -8.21
CA LEU A 369 -9.21 -12.52 -9.29
C LEU A 369 -9.94 -13.84 -9.62
N GLY A 370 -10.25 -14.65 -8.60
CA GLY A 370 -10.90 -15.96 -8.76
C GLY A 370 -9.95 -17.10 -9.14
N VAL A 371 -8.65 -16.84 -9.28
CA VAL A 371 -7.64 -17.85 -9.64
C VAL A 371 -6.82 -18.23 -8.40
N PRO A 372 -6.74 -19.52 -8.02
CA PRO A 372 -5.92 -19.96 -6.89
C PRO A 372 -4.43 -19.93 -7.27
N ILE A 373 -3.64 -19.21 -6.47
CA ILE A 373 -2.19 -19.06 -6.58
C ILE A 373 -1.54 -19.68 -5.34
N ALA A 374 -0.73 -20.72 -5.54
CA ALA A 374 -0.04 -21.43 -4.47
C ALA A 374 1.02 -20.53 -3.81
N ALA A 375 0.93 -20.40 -2.50
CA ALA A 375 2.00 -19.84 -1.68
C ALA A 375 2.98 -20.93 -1.23
N LYS A 376 2.45 -22.10 -0.86
CA LYS A 376 3.22 -23.26 -0.43
C LYS A 376 2.57 -24.56 -0.91
N ILE A 377 3.38 -25.47 -1.43
CA ILE A 377 3.01 -26.85 -1.75
C ILE A 377 3.90 -27.76 -0.92
N GLN A 378 3.35 -28.74 -0.23
CA GLN A 378 4.12 -29.72 0.53
C GLN A 378 3.59 -31.12 0.25
N ILE A 379 4.47 -32.03 -0.18
CA ILE A 379 4.14 -33.45 -0.24
C ILE A 379 3.87 -33.93 1.18
N VAL A 380 2.78 -34.66 1.38
CA VAL A 380 2.42 -35.27 2.65
C VAL A 380 2.28 -36.78 2.47
N PRO A 381 2.68 -37.60 3.45
CA PRO A 381 2.37 -39.02 3.44
C PRO A 381 0.86 -39.26 3.28
N GLU A 382 0.48 -40.31 2.56
CA GLU A 382 -0.94 -40.68 2.37
C GLU A 382 -1.64 -40.89 3.72
N ASP A 383 -0.94 -41.46 4.70
CA ASP A 383 -1.47 -41.71 6.05
C ASP A 383 -1.75 -40.42 6.86
N ASP A 384 -1.13 -39.30 6.50
CA ASP A 384 -1.34 -37.99 7.16
C ASP A 384 -2.48 -37.19 6.50
N MET A 385 -3.08 -37.73 5.44
CA MET A 385 -4.33 -37.23 4.93
C MET A 385 -5.42 -37.73 5.87
N ASP A 386 -5.91 -36.86 6.77
CA ASP A 386 -7.18 -37.05 7.49
C ASP A 386 -8.32 -37.09 6.44
N LEU A 387 -8.39 -38.19 5.69
CA LEU A 387 -9.52 -38.53 4.84
C LEU A 387 -10.63 -38.95 5.81
N ASN A 388 -11.80 -38.33 5.68
CA ASN A 388 -12.97 -38.86 6.35
C ASN A 388 -13.19 -40.31 5.87
N ASP A 389 -13.84 -41.16 6.69
CA ASP A 389 -14.06 -42.60 6.45
C ASP A 389 -14.75 -42.94 5.09
N ASP A 390 -15.18 -41.94 4.34
CA ASP A 390 -15.75 -42.04 2.98
C ASP A 390 -14.74 -41.78 1.85
N GLY A 391 -13.48 -41.45 2.17
CA GLY A 391 -12.46 -41.08 1.19
C GLY A 391 -12.69 -39.71 0.56
N GLU A 392 -13.60 -38.90 1.11
CA GLU A 392 -13.81 -37.53 0.64
C GLU A 392 -12.88 -36.57 1.40
N VAL A 393 -12.08 -35.82 0.63
CA VAL A 393 -11.28 -34.69 1.12
C VAL A 393 -12.23 -33.71 1.83
N GLU A 394 -11.89 -33.21 3.03
CA GLU A 394 -12.67 -32.15 3.68
C GLU A 394 -12.82 -30.94 2.74
N HIS A 395 -13.97 -30.89 2.08
CA HIS A 395 -14.26 -30.04 0.92
C HIS A 395 -14.86 -28.69 1.32
N ARG A 396 -14.59 -28.24 2.56
CA ARG A 396 -15.30 -27.09 3.15
C ARG A 396 -14.99 -25.79 2.41
N ASP A 397 -13.77 -25.64 1.89
CA ASP A 397 -13.33 -24.46 1.10
C ASP A 397 -13.71 -24.55 -0.39
N LEU A 398 -13.93 -25.76 -0.92
CA LEU A 398 -14.23 -25.97 -2.34
C LEU A 398 -15.68 -25.61 -2.68
N LEU A 399 -16.60 -25.74 -1.72
CA LEU A 399 -17.97 -25.25 -1.86
C LEU A 399 -18.02 -23.72 -1.91
N ASP A 400 -17.10 -23.03 -1.23
CA ASP A 400 -17.01 -21.56 -1.30
C ASP A 400 -16.43 -21.09 -2.63
N LEU A 401 -15.39 -21.77 -3.16
CA LEU A 401 -14.90 -21.53 -4.54
C LEU A 401 -15.96 -21.81 -5.62
N LEU A 402 -16.76 -22.87 -5.46
CA LEU A 402 -17.84 -23.19 -6.38
C LEU A 402 -19.01 -22.20 -6.25
N ARG A 403 -19.30 -21.70 -5.04
CA ARG A 403 -20.32 -20.66 -4.80
C ARG A 403 -19.93 -19.32 -5.44
N GLU A 404 -18.70 -18.84 -5.27
CA GLU A 404 -18.25 -17.58 -5.91
C GLU A 404 -18.29 -17.67 -7.45
N ARG A 405 -18.06 -18.86 -8.01
CA ARG A 405 -18.14 -19.07 -9.47
C ARG A 405 -19.58 -19.15 -10.00
N CYS A 406 -20.58 -19.29 -9.12
CA CYS A 406 -21.98 -19.48 -9.47
C CYS A 406 -22.89 -18.24 -9.28
N ASP A 407 -22.33 -17.05 -9.02
CA ASP A 407 -23.12 -15.79 -8.95
C ASP A 407 -23.73 -15.33 -10.29
N GLY A 408 -23.69 -16.19 -11.31
CA GLY A 408 -24.50 -16.11 -12.53
C GLY A 408 -25.78 -16.94 -12.49
N GLY A 409 -26.56 -16.85 -11.39
CA GLY A 409 -27.99 -17.13 -11.33
C GLY A 409 -28.54 -18.42 -11.97
N VAL A 410 -28.53 -19.53 -11.22
CA VAL A 410 -29.65 -20.49 -11.12
C VAL A 410 -29.57 -21.13 -9.73
N LEU A 411 -30.46 -20.73 -8.80
CA LEU A 411 -30.70 -21.52 -7.59
C LEU A 411 -31.34 -22.84 -8.02
N LEU A 412 -30.63 -23.96 -7.84
CA LEU A 412 -31.28 -25.26 -7.71
C LEU A 412 -31.62 -25.43 -6.23
N ASP A 413 -32.88 -25.19 -5.89
CA ASP A 413 -33.44 -25.61 -4.61
C ASP A 413 -33.29 -27.13 -4.46
N PHE A 414 -32.41 -27.54 -3.56
CA PHE A 414 -32.40 -28.90 -3.03
C PHE A 414 -33.10 -28.86 -1.67
N ASP A 415 -34.38 -29.22 -1.66
CA ASP A 415 -35.13 -29.45 -0.43
C ASP A 415 -34.45 -30.57 0.38
N GLY A 416 -34.11 -30.22 1.62
CA GLY A 416 -33.50 -31.10 2.60
C GLY A 416 -34.51 -32.10 3.13
N ASP A 417 -34.63 -33.25 2.47
CA ASP A 417 -34.91 -34.53 3.13
C ASP A 417 -34.81 -35.68 2.12
N ASN A 418 -33.61 -36.19 1.86
CA ASN A 418 -33.40 -37.62 1.64
C ASN A 418 -31.93 -38.00 1.58
N ARG A 419 -31.61 -39.11 2.24
CA ARG A 419 -30.35 -39.85 2.11
C ARG A 419 -30.14 -40.26 0.66
N THR A 420 -29.45 -39.44 -0.11
CA THR A 420 -28.89 -39.81 -1.41
C THR A 420 -27.38 -39.88 -1.25
N THR A 421 -26.86 -41.10 -1.24
CA THR A 421 -25.43 -41.39 -1.25
C THR A 421 -24.80 -40.82 -2.54
N GLY A 422 -23.60 -40.23 -2.46
CA GLY A 422 -22.86 -39.60 -3.58
C GLY A 422 -22.65 -40.44 -4.85
N ARG A 423 -23.05 -41.72 -4.83
CA ARG A 423 -23.08 -42.63 -5.99
C ARG A 423 -23.96 -42.14 -7.15
N ASP A 424 -24.99 -41.32 -6.87
CA ASP A 424 -25.89 -40.81 -7.90
C ASP A 424 -25.37 -39.54 -8.60
N PHE A 425 -24.52 -38.75 -7.94
CA PHE A 425 -23.87 -37.58 -8.54
C PHE A 425 -22.88 -37.97 -9.65
N PHE A 426 -22.10 -39.04 -9.43
CA PHE A 426 -21.21 -39.59 -10.46
C PHE A 426 -21.97 -40.20 -11.65
N ARG A 427 -23.15 -40.81 -11.44
CA ARG A 427 -23.99 -41.29 -12.56
C ARG A 427 -24.58 -40.14 -13.38
N PHE A 428 -24.86 -39.00 -12.76
CA PHE A 428 -25.33 -37.81 -13.45
C PHE A 428 -24.22 -37.19 -14.32
N MET A 429 -23.01 -37.04 -13.79
CA MET A 429 -21.84 -36.52 -14.52
C MET A 429 -21.37 -37.44 -15.66
N SER A 430 -21.44 -38.77 -15.47
CA SER A 430 -21.13 -39.76 -16.51
C SER A 430 -22.10 -39.69 -17.71
N ARG A 431 -23.34 -39.26 -17.48
CA ARG A 431 -24.36 -39.13 -18.52
C ARG A 431 -24.23 -37.83 -19.32
N TRP A 432 -23.60 -36.80 -18.73
CA TRP A 432 -23.41 -35.50 -19.37
C TRP A 432 -22.26 -35.49 -20.39
N ARG A 433 -21.21 -36.32 -20.21
CA ARG A 433 -20.14 -36.51 -21.22
C ARG A 433 -20.54 -37.34 -22.45
N GLY A 434 -21.75 -37.90 -22.49
CA GLY A 434 -22.20 -38.82 -23.56
C GLY A 434 -23.02 -38.18 -24.70
N ARG A 435 -23.32 -36.87 -24.67
CA ARG A 435 -24.11 -36.21 -25.72
C ARG A 435 -23.42 -34.94 -26.20
N GLY A 436 -22.42 -35.13 -27.06
CA GLY A 436 -21.68 -34.05 -27.71
C GLY A 436 -20.98 -34.51 -28.99
N ARG A 437 -21.63 -35.36 -29.78
CA ARG A 437 -21.31 -35.59 -31.21
C ARG A 437 -22.59 -35.97 -31.95
N HIS A 438 -23.29 -34.96 -32.47
CA HIS A 438 -23.88 -34.94 -33.81
C HIS A 438 -24.16 -33.50 -34.20
#